data_AF-A0A538LL43-F1
#
_entry.id   AF-A0A538LL43-F1
#
_cell.length_a   1.000
_cell.length_b   1.000
_cell.length_c   1.000
_cell.angle_alpha   90.00
_cell.angle_beta   90.00
_cell.angle_gamma   90.00
#
_symmetry.space_group_name_H-M   'P 1'
#
loop_
_entity.id
_entity.type
_entity.pdbx_description
1 polymer ?
#
loop_
_entity_poly.entity_id
_entity_poly.type
_entity_poly.pdbx_seq_one_letter_code
_entity_poly.pdbx_strand_id
1 'polypeptide(L)' 'MRYELLVDGHREARVEDEAAARAWIREYRFEHIDSDRDAAHVQVRRLSRLSWLTGGTLVPPEQFLD' A
#
# COMPACT_ATOMS: atom_id res chain seq x y z
N MET A 1 -1.66 -12.91 -2.56
CA MET A 1 -1.66 -12.47 -1.14
C MET A 1 -2.28 -11.10 -1.14
N ARG A 2 -3.23 -10.81 -0.23
CA ARG A 2 -3.97 -9.55 -0.28
C ARG A 2 -3.22 -8.42 0.41
N TYR A 3 -3.40 -7.20 -0.07
CA TYR A 3 -2.80 -6.00 0.50
C TYR A 3 -3.87 -4.93 0.72
N GLU A 4 -3.71 -4.15 1.78
CA GLU A 4 -4.42 -2.89 2.01
C GLU A 4 -3.43 -1.74 1.87
N LEU A 5 -3.87 -0.69 1.20
CA LEU A 5 -3.11 0.52 0.95
C LEU A 5 -3.77 1.61 1.77
N LEU A 6 -2.97 2.22 2.65
CA LEU A 6 -3.41 3.26 3.55
C LEU A 6 -2.66 4.54 3.24
N VAL A 7 -3.37 5.67 3.29
CA VAL A 7 -2.81 7.02 3.21
C VAL A 7 -3.18 7.71 4.51
N ASP A 8 -2.19 8.22 5.24
CA ASP A 8 -2.39 8.84 6.55
C ASP A 8 -3.15 7.94 7.56
N GLY A 9 -2.97 6.62 7.45
CA GLY A 9 -3.65 5.63 8.29
C GLY A 9 -5.11 5.34 7.89
N HIS A 10 -5.64 6.01 6.85
CA HIS A 10 -6.94 5.73 6.27
C HIS A 10 -6.83 4.75 5.11
N ARG A 11 -7.70 3.74 5.07
CA ARG A 11 -7.69 2.74 3.99
C ARG A 11 -8.28 3.34 2.72
N GLU A 12 -7.43 3.54 1.73
CA GLU A 12 -7.81 4.02 0.39
C GLU A 12 -8.15 2.85 -0.54
N ALA A 13 -7.37 1.78 -0.50
CA ALA A 13 -7.57 0.65 -1.40
C ALA A 13 -7.29 -0.71 -0.75
N ARG A 14 -7.88 -1.75 -1.34
CA ARG A 14 -7.61 -3.15 -1.03
C ARG A 14 -7.43 -3.91 -2.33
N VAL A 15 -6.31 -4.60 -2.46
CA VAL A 15 -5.89 -5.29 -3.68
C VAL A 15 -5.57 -6.76 -3.40
N GLU A 16 -5.73 -7.60 -4.42
CA GLU A 16 -5.70 -9.05 -4.26
C GLU A 16 -4.30 -9.66 -4.38
N ASP A 17 -3.38 -8.91 -4.98
CA ASP A 17 -2.00 -9.33 -5.22
C ASP A 17 -1.02 -8.14 -5.20
N GLU A 18 0.26 -8.48 -5.31
CA GLU A 18 1.37 -7.54 -5.21
C GLU A 18 1.50 -6.67 -6.46
N ALA A 19 1.17 -7.19 -7.64
CA ALA A 19 1.22 -6.42 -8.88
C ALA A 19 0.19 -5.29 -8.87
N ALA A 20 -1.01 -5.56 -8.36
CA ALA A 20 -2.04 -4.55 -8.14
C ALA A 20 -1.63 -3.51 -7.09
N ALA A 21 -0.91 -3.92 -6.03
CA ALA A 21 -0.35 -2.99 -5.05
C ALA A 21 0.71 -2.06 -5.69
N ARG A 22 1.63 -2.62 -6.50
CA ARG A 22 2.62 -1.82 -7.26
C ARG A 22 1.95 -0.84 -8.20
N ALA A 23 0.95 -1.29 -8.96
CA ALA A 23 0.23 -0.44 -9.90
C ALA A 23 -0.45 0.73 -9.18
N TRP A 24 -1.12 0.47 -8.06
CA TRP A 24 -1.76 1.51 -7.27
C TRP A 24 -0.75 2.53 -6.72
N ILE A 25 0.40 2.07 -6.18
CA ILE A 25 1.44 2.98 -5.66
C ILE A 25 2.04 3.84 -6.77
N ARG A 26 2.26 3.27 -7.96
CA ARG A 26 2.75 4.03 -9.12
C ARG A 26 1.75 5.10 -9.54
N GLU A 27 0.46 4.76 -9.61
CA GLU A 27 -0.60 5.71 -9.94
C GLU A 27 -0.69 6.83 -8.88
N TYR A 28 -0.73 6.47 -7.60
CA TYR A 28 -0.79 7.44 -6.50
C TYR A 28 0.38 8.43 -6.57
N ARG A 29 1.61 7.94 -6.79
CA ARG A 29 2.79 8.79 -6.95
C ARG A 29 2.73 9.68 -8.17
N PHE A 30 2.16 9.21 -9.27
CA PHE A 30 1.99 10.02 -10.48
C PHE A 30 1.00 11.17 -10.23
N GLU A 31 -0.13 10.88 -9.60
CA GLU A 31 -1.15 11.87 -9.24
C GLU A 31 -0.65 12.89 -8.20
N HIS A 32 0.25 12.48 -7.30
CA HIS A 32 0.73 13.30 -6.19
C HIS A 32 2.19 13.75 -6.36
N ILE A 33 2.77 13.64 -7.56
CA ILE A 33 4.21 13.90 -7.78
C ILE A 33 4.66 15.30 -7.36
N ASP A 34 3.75 16.27 -7.45
CA ASP A 34 3.99 17.67 -7.10
C ASP A 34 3.90 17.93 -5.59
N SER A 35 3.29 17.03 -4.80
CA SER A 35 3.03 17.22 -3.36
C SER A 35 3.70 16.18 -2.46
N ASP A 36 3.81 14.92 -2.91
CA ASP A 36 4.41 13.79 -2.18
C ASP A 36 5.08 12.82 -3.17
N ARG A 37 6.24 13.24 -3.69
CA ARG A 37 7.02 12.46 -4.67
C ARG A 37 7.44 11.08 -4.15
N ASP A 38 7.62 10.96 -2.84
CA ASP A 38 8.14 9.75 -2.20
C ASP A 38 7.03 8.83 -1.71
N ALA A 39 5.75 9.23 -1.83
CA ALA A 39 4.63 8.52 -1.22
C ALA A 39 4.90 8.23 0.27
N ALA A 40 5.51 9.18 0.98
CA ALA A 40 5.96 9.00 2.36
C ALA A 40 4.79 8.70 3.32
N HIS A 41 3.58 9.07 2.91
CA HIS A 41 2.33 8.86 3.63
C HIS A 41 1.66 7.52 3.34
N VAL A 42 2.14 6.78 2.33
CA VAL A 42 1.57 5.50 1.93
C VAL A 42 2.10 4.39 2.82
N GLN A 43 1.17 3.66 3.44
CA GLN A 43 1.46 2.46 4.20
C GLN A 43 0.85 1.26 3.49
N VAL A 44 1.61 0.18 3.38
CA VAL A 44 1.13 -1.07 2.79
C VAL A 44 0.97 -2.10 3.88
N ARG A 45 -0.23 -2.69 3.97
CA ARG A 45 -0.57 -3.71 4.96
C ARG A 45 -0.83 -5.04 4.27
N ARG A 46 0.07 -6.01 4.48
CA ARG A 46 -0.08 -7.37 3.97
C ARG A 46 -1.09 -8.15 4.82
N LEU A 47 -2.08 -8.72 4.15
CA LEU A 47 -3.15 -9.51 4.76
C LEU A 47 -2.95 -11.01 4.52
N SER A 48 -2.48 -11.71 5.56
CA SER A 48 -2.54 -13.16 5.69
C SER A 48 -3.91 -13.67 6.16
N ARG A 49 -4.11 -15.01 6.16
CA ARG A 49 -5.32 -15.66 6.69
C ARG A 49 -5.66 -15.28 8.14
N LEU A 50 -4.65 -14.95 8.96
CA LEU A 50 -4.82 -14.59 10.38
C LEU A 50 -4.85 -13.07 10.62
N SER A 51 -4.99 -12.26 9.57
CA SER A 51 -4.96 -10.79 9.70
C SER A 51 -6.16 -10.22 10.45
N TRP A 52 -7.26 -10.97 10.52
CA TRP A 52 -8.40 -10.58 11.35
C TRP A 52 -8.08 -10.60 12.85
N LEU A 53 -7.08 -11.38 13.27
CA LEU A 53 -6.57 -11.43 14.66
C LEU A 53 -5.40 -10.48 14.88
N THR A 54 -4.50 -10.40 13.90
CA THR A 54 -3.21 -9.71 14.05
C THR A 54 -3.20 -8.29 13.48
N GLY A 55 -4.26 -7.89 12.78
CA GLY A 55 -4.30 -6.66 12.01
C GLY A 55 -3.52 -6.73 10.69
N GLY A 56 -2.78 -7.82 10.42
CA GLY A 56 -1.90 -7.95 9.26
C GLY A 56 -0.45 -7.55 9.56
N THR A 57 0.35 -7.33 8.53
CA THR A 57 1.76 -6.92 8.67
C THR A 57 2.01 -5.67 7.83
N LEU A 58 2.51 -4.61 8.44
CA LEU A 58 3.01 -3.45 7.68
C LEU A 58 4.25 -3.86 6.91
N VAL A 59 4.25 -3.57 5.61
CA VAL A 59 5.36 -3.79 4.72
C VAL A 59 5.81 -2.44 4.15
N PRO A 60 7.13 -2.19 4.08
CA PRO A 60 7.68 -0.96 3.52
C PRO A 60 7.18 -0.75 2.06
N PRO A 61 6.64 0.44 1.72
CA PRO A 61 6.16 0.73 0.37
C PRO A 61 7.28 0.65 -0.68
N GLU A 62 8.55 0.82 -0.28
CA GLU A 62 9.73 0.74 -1.14
C GLU A 62 9.86 -0.63 -1.83
N GLN A 63 9.33 -1.70 -1.22
CA GLN A 63 9.30 -3.04 -1.83
C GLN A 63 8.44 -3.11 -3.10
N PHE A 64 7.58 -2.12 -3.29
CA PHE A 64 6.63 -2.02 -4.40
C PHE A 64 7.02 -0.92 -5.41
N LEU A 65 8.17 -0.26 -5.21
CA LEU A 65 8.65 0.82 -6.09
C LEU A 65 9.55 0.32 -7.24
N ASP A 66 10.00 -0.93 -7.19
CA ASP A 66 10.67 -1.62 -8.30
C ASP A 66 9.72 -1.94 -9.47
#